data_AF-A0A849SBI6-F1
#
_entry.id   AF-A0A849SBI6-F1
#
_cell.length_a   1.000
_cell.length_b   1.000
_cell.length_c   1.000
_cell.angle_alpha   90.00
_cell.angle_beta   90.00
_cell.angle_gamma   90.00
#
_symmetry.space_group_name_H-M   'P 1'
#
loop_
_entity.id
_entity.type
_entity.pdbx_description
1 polymer ?
#
loop_
_entity_poly.entity_id
_entity_poly.type
_entity_poly.pdbx_seq_one_letter_code
_entity_poly.pdbx_strand_id
1 'polypeptide(L)'
;MKIFAAAVAVALVGVGGYTVLPLVHHQTAVIIEQDPKESTAAWIEGATEKVALICRETATLKHKQEYVNIVKNPAMGAVPELEAFNKQIIDHQNNIKEYLVGYVDYITKLSHVGQDIVNTELGKYREQLAQKQKFERIKISNIVVQHYSEAVAAPLDISAETMAQLCPNQAS
;
A
#
# COMPACT_ATOMS: atom_id res chain seq x y z
N MET A 1 -17.04 -14.76 20.58
CA MET A 1 -15.83 -14.82 21.41
C MET A 1 -15.62 -16.25 21.87
N LYS A 2 -14.57 -16.92 21.40
CA LYS A 2 -14.11 -18.19 21.94
C LYS A 2 -12.63 -18.02 22.27
N ILE A 3 -12.30 -18.03 23.56
CA ILE A 3 -10.94 -17.90 24.05
C ILE A 3 -10.40 -19.32 24.17
N PHE A 4 -9.33 -19.65 23.45
CA PHE A 4 -8.61 -20.90 23.63
C PHE A 4 -7.29 -20.60 24.33
N ALA A 5 -7.17 -21.05 25.59
CA ALA A 5 -5.92 -21.01 26.33
C ALA A 5 -5.17 -22.32 26.09
N ALA A 6 -4.02 -22.27 25.43
CA ALA A 6 -3.11 -23.40 25.32
C ALA A 6 -2.01 -23.28 26.39
N ALA A 7 -2.00 -24.19 27.36
CA ALA A 7 -0.95 -24.27 28.37
C ALA A 7 0.16 -25.22 27.88
N VAL A 8 1.39 -24.70 27.76
CA VAL A 8 2.58 -25.53 27.48
C VAL A 8 3.21 -25.91 28.82
N ALA A 9 3.14 -27.19 29.19
CA ALA A 9 3.78 -27.72 30.38
C ALA A 9 5.19 -28.21 30.04
N VAL A 10 6.22 -27.53 30.55
CA VAL A 10 7.60 -28.00 30.50
C VAL A 10 7.89 -28.77 31.78
N ALA A 11 8.06 -30.09 31.67
CA ALA A 11 8.50 -30.95 32.77
C ALA A 11 10.03 -30.97 32.82
N LEU A 12 10.62 -30.59 33.97
CA LEU A 12 12.04 -30.78 34.23
C LEU A 12 12.25 -31.66 35.46
N VAL A 13 13.06 -32.68 35.25
CA VAL A 13 13.51 -33.71 36.19
C VAL A 13 14.47 -33.10 37.21
N GLY A 14 14.27 -33.43 38.49
CA GLY A 14 15.06 -32.88 39.59
C GLY A 14 16.42 -33.57 39.81
N VAL A 15 17.41 -32.78 40.24
CA VAL A 15 18.51 -33.20 41.13
C VAL A 15 18.88 -32.00 42.01
N GLY A 16 19.12 -32.25 43.29
CA GLY A 16 19.17 -31.25 44.35
C GLY A 16 20.28 -30.19 44.27
N GLY A 17 20.01 -29.07 44.94
CA GLY A 17 20.87 -27.90 45.05
C GLY A 17 19.99 -26.65 45.08
N TYR A 18 20.13 -25.79 46.08
CA TYR A 18 19.30 -24.60 46.26
C TYR A 18 19.34 -23.69 45.03
N THR A 19 18.33 -23.80 44.16
CA THR A 19 18.12 -22.89 43.03
C THR A 19 16.99 -21.93 43.37
N VAL A 20 17.32 -20.64 43.34
CA VAL A 20 16.36 -19.53 43.28
C VAL A 20 15.26 -19.90 42.28
N LEU A 21 14.00 -19.98 42.72
CA LEU A 21 12.87 -20.17 41.81
C LEU A 21 12.93 -19.06 40.75
N PRO A 22 13.10 -19.36 39.46
CA PRO A 22 12.78 -18.38 38.45
C PRO A 22 11.27 -18.13 38.57
N LEU A 23 10.90 -16.90 38.90
CA LEU A 23 9.54 -16.41 38.72
C LEU A 23 9.25 -16.59 37.22
N VAL A 24 8.58 -17.69 36.86
CA VAL A 24 8.09 -17.92 35.51
C VAL A 24 7.09 -16.80 35.25
N HIS A 25 7.56 -15.72 34.64
CA HIS A 25 6.68 -14.72 34.04
C HIS A 25 5.90 -15.48 32.98
N HIS A 26 4.68 -15.85 33.33
CA HIS A 26 3.71 -16.42 32.41
C HIS A 26 3.35 -15.29 31.44
N GLN A 27 4.20 -15.08 30.43
CA GLN A 27 3.93 -14.16 29.36
C GLN A 27 2.91 -14.86 28.47
N THR A 28 1.64 -14.71 28.83
CA THR A 28 0.53 -15.07 27.95
C THR A 28 0.68 -14.23 26.69
N ALA A 29 1.25 -14.81 25.65
CA ALA A 29 1.23 -14.23 24.32
C ALA A 29 -0.24 -14.16 23.90
N VAL A 30 -0.84 -12.98 24.07
CA VAL A 30 -2.16 -12.68 23.54
C VAL A 30 -1.98 -12.59 22.03
N ILE A 31 -2.28 -13.68 21.32
CA ILE A 31 -2.44 -13.63 19.87
C ILE A 31 -3.76 -12.88 19.64
N ILE A 32 -3.67 -11.58 19.39
CA ILE A 32 -4.81 -10.77 18.97
C ILE A 32 -5.12 -11.20 17.54
N GLU A 33 -6.09 -12.08 17.38
CA GLU A 33 -6.70 -12.39 16.10
C GLU A 33 -7.36 -11.10 15.60
N GLN A 34 -6.69 -10.37 14.69
CA GLN A 34 -7.25 -9.15 14.12
C GLN A 34 -8.51 -9.52 13.33
N ASP A 35 -9.60 -8.76 13.54
CA ASP A 35 -10.82 -8.95 12.76
C ASP A 35 -10.47 -8.74 11.28
N PRO A 36 -10.66 -9.75 10.41
CA PRO A 36 -10.31 -9.64 9.00
C PRO A 36 -11.00 -8.44 8.33
N LYS A 37 -12.13 -7.95 8.84
CA LYS A 37 -12.80 -6.74 8.34
C LYS A 37 -12.04 -5.45 8.64
N GLU A 38 -11.52 -5.30 9.85
CA GLU A 38 -10.76 -4.11 10.26
C GLU A 38 -9.46 -4.01 9.47
N SER A 39 -8.76 -5.14 9.28
CA SER A 39 -7.57 -5.21 8.43
C SER A 39 -7.90 -4.93 6.96
N THR A 40 -9.01 -5.46 6.43
CA THR A 40 -9.44 -5.24 5.04
C THR A 40 -9.72 -3.77 4.76
N ALA A 41 -10.46 -3.08 5.65
CA ALA A 41 -10.74 -1.66 5.51
C ALA A 41 -9.44 -0.82 5.49
N ALA A 42 -8.49 -1.12 6.38
CA ALA A 42 -7.19 -0.46 6.43
C ALA A 42 -6.36 -0.71 5.16
N TRP A 43 -6.40 -1.93 4.60
CA TRP A 43 -5.69 -2.24 3.35
C TRP A 43 -6.31 -1.55 2.14
N ILE A 44 -7.64 -1.42 2.07
CA ILE A 44 -8.33 -0.66 1.02
C ILE A 44 -7.96 0.82 1.07
N GLU A 45 -7.98 1.42 2.25
CA GLU A 45 -7.60 2.82 2.43
C GLU A 45 -6.12 3.03 2.09
N GLY A 46 -5.24 2.16 2.60
CA GLY A 46 -3.81 2.18 2.30
C GLY A 46 -3.50 2.01 0.82
N ALA A 47 -4.15 1.05 0.15
CA ALA A 47 -4.02 0.85 -1.29
C ALA A 47 -4.47 2.10 -2.06
N THR A 48 -5.62 2.67 -1.72
CA THR A 48 -6.13 3.89 -2.36
C THR A 48 -5.19 5.07 -2.17
N GLU A 49 -4.61 5.24 -0.99
CA GLU A 49 -3.58 6.26 -0.73
C GLU A 49 -2.34 6.06 -1.60
N LYS A 50 -1.83 4.82 -1.71
CA LYS A 50 -0.66 4.53 -2.54
C LYS A 50 -0.92 4.82 -4.01
N VAL A 51 -2.09 4.46 -4.54
CA VAL A 51 -2.47 4.83 -5.91
C VAL A 51 -2.53 6.35 -6.08
N ALA A 52 -3.11 7.08 -5.13
CA ALA A 52 -3.15 8.54 -5.18
C ALA A 52 -1.75 9.16 -5.23
N LEU A 53 -0.83 8.66 -4.40
CA LEU A 53 0.56 9.09 -4.40
C LEU A 53 1.25 8.77 -5.73
N ILE A 54 1.12 7.54 -6.23
CA ILE A 54 1.67 7.15 -7.53
C ILE A 54 1.17 8.07 -8.65
N CYS A 55 -0.13 8.35 -8.70
CA CYS A 55 -0.69 9.23 -9.73
C CYS A 55 -0.17 10.66 -9.64
N ARG A 56 0.02 11.19 -8.44
CA ARG A 56 0.61 12.52 -8.23
C ARG A 56 2.06 12.58 -8.69
N GLU A 57 2.87 11.58 -8.31
CA GLU A 57 4.28 11.51 -8.72
C GLU A 57 4.40 11.34 -10.24
N THR A 58 3.55 10.52 -10.86
CA THR A 58 3.50 10.32 -12.32
C THR A 58 3.16 11.61 -13.06
N ALA A 59 2.14 12.35 -12.61
CA ALA A 59 1.79 13.64 -13.21
C ALA A 59 2.95 14.64 -13.13
N THR A 60 3.59 14.71 -11.95
CA THR A 60 4.75 15.58 -11.72
C THR A 60 5.94 15.19 -12.61
N LEU A 61 6.20 13.89 -12.73
CA LEU A 61 7.25 13.34 -13.58
C LEU A 61 7.04 13.73 -15.05
N LYS A 62 5.82 13.58 -15.57
CA LYS A 62 5.47 13.93 -16.95
C LYS A 62 5.76 15.41 -17.24
N HIS A 63 5.29 16.32 -16.38
CA HIS A 63 5.54 17.76 -16.54
C HIS A 63 7.03 18.10 -16.52
N LYS A 64 7.81 17.46 -15.64
CA LYS A 64 9.26 17.70 -15.58
C LYS A 64 9.99 17.16 -16.80
N GLN A 65 9.61 15.98 -17.29
CA GLN A 65 10.17 15.41 -18.51
C GLN A 65 9.85 16.28 -19.73
N GLU A 66 8.63 16.78 -19.85
CA GLU A 66 8.23 17.75 -20.89
C GLU A 66 9.08 19.03 -20.82
N TYR A 67 9.24 19.61 -19.64
CA TYR A 67 10.10 20.78 -19.44
C TYR A 67 11.54 20.51 -19.87
N VAL A 68 12.13 19.40 -19.41
CA VAL A 68 13.49 18.97 -19.78
C VAL A 68 13.64 18.81 -21.29
N ASN A 69 12.65 18.24 -21.97
CA ASN A 69 12.66 18.08 -23.42
C ASN A 69 12.63 19.43 -24.15
N ILE A 70 11.89 20.41 -23.63
CA ILE A 70 11.83 21.77 -24.19
C ILE A 70 13.17 22.49 -24.01
N VAL A 71 13.75 22.46 -22.81
CA VAL A 71 15.01 23.20 -22.53
C VAL A 71 16.25 22.55 -23.12
N LYS A 72 16.22 21.25 -23.41
CA LYS A 72 17.28 20.56 -24.17
C LYS A 72 17.32 20.96 -25.65
N ASN A 73 16.34 21.71 -26.14
CA ASN A 73 16.36 22.25 -27.49
C ASN A 73 17.60 23.15 -27.65
N PRO A 74 18.51 22.86 -28.60
CA PRO A 74 19.72 23.67 -28.82
C PRO A 74 19.45 25.16 -29.06
N ALA A 75 18.24 25.51 -29.51
CA ALA A 75 17.82 26.90 -29.69
C ALA A 75 17.63 27.69 -28.38
N MET A 76 17.49 27.01 -27.23
CA MET A 76 17.22 27.62 -25.92
C MET A 76 18.50 28.00 -25.15
N GLY A 77 19.68 27.55 -25.59
CA GLY A 77 20.95 27.76 -24.87
C GLY A 77 21.12 26.84 -23.66
N ALA A 78 22.20 27.03 -22.89
CA ALA A 78 22.46 26.25 -21.69
C ALA A 78 21.56 26.70 -20.52
N VAL A 79 20.81 25.76 -19.93
CA VAL A 79 19.95 26.01 -18.76
C VAL A 79 20.63 25.50 -17.49
N PRO A 80 21.05 26.38 -16.56
CA PRO A 80 21.77 26.00 -15.34
C PRO A 80 21.01 25.02 -14.43
N GLU A 81 19.67 25.05 -14.44
CA GLU A 81 18.86 24.16 -13.59
C GLU A 81 18.64 22.75 -14.18
N LEU A 82 19.15 22.44 -15.39
CA LEU A 82 18.89 21.15 -16.05
C LEU A 82 19.32 19.94 -15.20
N GLU A 83 20.44 20.05 -14.50
CA GLU A 83 20.93 19.01 -13.58
C GLU A 83 19.96 18.80 -12.40
N ALA A 84 19.45 19.90 -11.81
CA ALA A 84 18.48 19.84 -10.72
C ALA A 84 17.16 19.20 -11.17
N PHE A 85 16.68 19.51 -12.38
CA PHE A 85 15.49 18.87 -12.95
C PHE A 85 15.69 17.37 -13.21
N ASN A 86 16.85 16.97 -13.74
CA ASN A 86 17.17 15.55 -13.94
C ASN A 86 17.21 14.79 -12.62
N LYS A 87 17.76 15.40 -11.56
CA LYS A 87 17.72 14.81 -10.22
C LYS A 87 16.28 14.61 -9.72
N GLN A 88 15.44 15.63 -9.85
CA GLN A 88 14.03 15.52 -9.45
C GLN A 88 13.28 14.44 -10.25
N ILE A 89 13.56 14.27 -11.54
CA ILE A 89 13.00 13.18 -12.35
C ILE A 89 13.35 11.81 -11.74
N ILE A 90 14.61 11.60 -11.36
CA ILE A 90 15.07 10.36 -10.72
C ILE A 90 14.38 10.17 -9.36
N ASP A 91 14.29 11.23 -8.56
CA ASP A 91 13.64 11.18 -7.24
C ASP A 91 12.16 10.78 -7.37
N HIS A 92 11.41 11.38 -8.30
CA HIS A 92 10.01 11.00 -8.56
C HIS A 92 9.86 9.56 -9.07
N GLN A 93 10.78 9.10 -9.93
CA GLN A 93 10.79 7.69 -10.37
C GLN A 93 11.02 6.72 -9.20
N ASN A 94 11.90 7.08 -8.27
CA ASN A 94 12.16 6.26 -7.08
C ASN A 94 10.95 6.27 -6.12
N ASN A 95 10.30 7.42 -5.92
CA ASN A 95 9.07 7.51 -5.12
C ASN A 95 7.97 6.61 -5.70
N ILE A 96 7.76 6.62 -7.01
CA ILE A 96 6.78 5.74 -7.67
C ILE A 96 7.08 4.28 -7.38
N LYS A 97 8.34 3.85 -7.52
CA LYS A 97 8.76 2.47 -7.23
C LYS A 97 8.51 2.09 -5.77
N GLU A 98 8.84 2.97 -4.83
CA GLU A 98 8.61 2.73 -3.41
C GLU A 98 7.12 2.60 -3.08
N TYR A 99 6.28 3.50 -3.63
CA TYR A 99 4.85 3.43 -3.43
C TYR A 99 4.21 2.20 -4.08
N LEU A 100 4.75 1.76 -5.23
CA LEU A 100 4.31 0.56 -5.91
C LEU A 100 4.54 -0.70 -5.08
N VAL A 101 5.68 -0.82 -4.39
CA VAL A 101 5.95 -1.94 -3.48
C VAL A 101 4.88 -2.03 -2.39
N GLY A 102 4.59 -0.92 -1.72
CA GLY A 102 3.56 -0.88 -0.68
C GLY A 102 2.15 -1.13 -1.24
N TYR A 103 1.88 -0.67 -2.46
CA TYR A 103 0.61 -0.92 -3.13
C TYR A 103 0.41 -2.42 -3.44
N VAL A 104 1.42 -3.07 -4.03
CA VAL A 104 1.39 -4.50 -4.36
C VAL A 104 1.21 -5.35 -3.10
N ASP A 105 1.85 -4.98 -2.00
CA ASP A 105 1.66 -5.64 -0.70
C ASP A 105 0.19 -5.57 -0.23
N TYR A 106 -0.46 -4.41 -0.33
CA TYR A 106 -1.88 -4.31 0.01
C TYR A 106 -2.78 -5.15 -0.90
N ILE A 107 -2.57 -5.13 -2.22
CA ILE A 107 -3.40 -5.93 -3.14
C ILE A 107 -3.18 -7.43 -2.88
N THR A 108 -1.95 -7.85 -2.63
CA THR A 108 -1.62 -9.25 -2.29
C THR A 108 -2.27 -9.69 -0.96
N LYS A 109 -2.35 -8.79 0.03
CA LYS A 109 -3.09 -9.07 1.27
C LYS A 109 -4.59 -9.19 1.00
N LEU A 110 -5.15 -8.28 0.19
CA LEU A 110 -6.56 -8.30 -0.19
C LEU A 110 -6.93 -9.55 -0.99
N SER A 111 -6.05 -10.06 -1.88
CA SER A 111 -6.33 -11.26 -2.69
C SER A 111 -6.50 -12.54 -1.86
N HIS A 112 -6.03 -12.55 -0.61
CA HIS A 112 -6.26 -13.64 0.34
C HIS A 112 -7.55 -13.48 1.18
N VAL A 113 -8.29 -12.38 1.00
CA VAL A 113 -9.56 -12.13 1.68
C VAL A 113 -10.72 -12.52 0.76
N GLY A 114 -11.77 -13.10 1.37
CA GLY A 114 -13.01 -13.43 0.66
C GLY A 114 -13.61 -12.23 -0.07
N GLN A 115 -14.05 -12.45 -1.31
CA GLN A 115 -14.55 -11.39 -2.20
C GLN A 115 -15.78 -10.66 -1.64
N ASP A 116 -16.63 -11.34 -0.89
CA ASP A 116 -17.77 -10.76 -0.20
C ASP A 116 -17.36 -9.73 0.85
N ILE A 117 -16.30 -10.02 1.63
CA ILE A 117 -15.74 -9.12 2.64
C ILE A 117 -15.12 -7.90 1.95
N VAL A 118 -14.27 -8.12 0.95
CA VAL A 118 -13.60 -7.04 0.21
C VAL A 118 -14.61 -6.11 -0.45
N ASN A 119 -15.65 -6.65 -1.11
CA ASN A 119 -16.71 -5.86 -1.73
C ASN A 119 -17.52 -5.06 -0.71
N THR A 120 -17.81 -5.65 0.45
CA THR A 120 -18.54 -4.98 1.53
C THR A 120 -17.75 -3.78 2.07
N GLU A 121 -16.46 -3.97 2.36
CA GLU A 121 -15.62 -2.89 2.90
C GLU A 121 -15.30 -1.82 1.84
N LEU A 122 -15.13 -2.21 0.57
CA LEU A 122 -15.01 -1.25 -0.55
C LEU A 122 -16.27 -0.39 -0.72
N GLY A 123 -17.46 -1.00 -0.59
CA GLY A 123 -18.74 -0.28 -0.65
C GLY A 123 -18.81 0.79 0.43
N LYS A 124 -18.55 0.41 1.69
CA LYS A 124 -18.50 1.35 2.83
C LYS A 124 -17.47 2.47 2.61
N TYR A 125 -16.27 2.13 2.13
CA TYR A 125 -15.23 3.11 1.88
C TYR A 125 -15.67 4.14 0.83
N ARG A 126 -16.26 3.70 -0.28
CA ARG A 126 -16.78 4.59 -1.33
C ARG A 126 -17.93 5.46 -0.83
N GLU A 127 -18.84 4.93 -0.02
CA GLU A 127 -19.90 5.72 0.62
C GLU A 127 -19.32 6.81 1.52
N GLN A 128 -18.32 6.48 2.35
CA GLN A 128 -17.63 7.46 3.19
C GLN A 128 -16.94 8.56 2.35
N LEU A 129 -16.31 8.20 1.23
CA LEU A 129 -15.71 9.18 0.32
C LEU A 129 -16.77 10.08 -0.31
N ALA A 130 -17.91 9.53 -0.73
CA ALA A 130 -19.01 10.30 -1.32
C ALA A 130 -19.62 11.29 -0.31
N GLN A 131 -19.86 10.85 0.92
CA GLN A 131 -20.32 11.72 2.01
C GLN A 131 -19.35 12.87 2.29
N LYS A 132 -18.04 12.63 2.16
CA LYS A 132 -16.97 13.63 2.30
C LYS A 132 -16.69 14.41 1.01
N GLN A 133 -17.46 14.21 -0.06
CA GLN A 133 -17.29 14.82 -1.39
C GLN A 133 -15.89 14.59 -2.00
N LYS A 134 -15.21 13.50 -1.63
CA LYS A 134 -13.88 13.12 -2.14
C LYS A 134 -13.98 12.30 -3.44
N PHE A 135 -14.65 12.83 -4.45
CA PHE A 135 -14.98 12.10 -5.69
C PHE A 135 -13.75 11.63 -6.48
N GLU A 136 -12.66 12.39 -6.48
CA GLU A 136 -11.40 11.95 -7.11
C GLU A 136 -10.83 10.69 -6.45
N ARG A 137 -10.99 10.54 -5.13
CA ARG A 137 -10.59 9.30 -4.45
C ARG A 137 -11.49 8.12 -4.78
N ILE A 138 -12.74 8.35 -5.16
CA ILE A 138 -13.62 7.28 -5.65
C ILE A 138 -13.08 6.73 -6.97
N LYS A 139 -12.65 7.61 -7.90
CA LYS A 139 -12.01 7.18 -9.16
C LYS A 139 -10.74 6.36 -8.88
N ILE A 140 -9.90 6.83 -7.97
CA ILE A 140 -8.67 6.13 -7.55
C ILE A 140 -9.00 4.76 -6.93
N SER A 141 -10.06 4.67 -6.12
CA SER A 141 -10.49 3.39 -5.53
C SER A 141 -10.89 2.36 -6.59
N ASN A 142 -11.33 2.79 -7.79
CA ASN A 142 -11.67 1.86 -8.87
C ASN A 142 -10.44 1.11 -9.40
N ILE A 143 -9.27 1.74 -9.37
CA ILE A 143 -7.99 1.09 -9.73
C ILE A 143 -7.68 -0.04 -8.74
N VAL A 144 -7.94 0.19 -7.44
CA VAL A 144 -7.80 -0.84 -6.40
C VAL A 144 -8.74 -2.03 -6.67
N VAL A 145 -9.99 -1.77 -7.04
CA VAL A 145 -10.96 -2.83 -7.36
C VAL A 145 -10.54 -3.64 -8.58
N GLN A 146 -10.06 -2.96 -9.62
CA GLN A 146 -9.57 -3.62 -10.83
C GLN A 146 -8.40 -4.55 -10.51
N HIS A 147 -7.33 -4.04 -9.89
CA HIS A 147 -6.15 -4.86 -9.58
C HIS A 147 -6.44 -5.95 -8.54
N TYR A 148 -7.36 -5.73 -7.60
CA TYR A 148 -7.84 -6.80 -6.72
C TYR A 148 -8.48 -7.93 -7.53
N SER A 149 -9.38 -7.62 -8.46
CA SER A 149 -10.04 -8.63 -9.29
C SER A 149 -9.03 -9.42 -10.15
N GLU A 150 -8.01 -8.75 -10.66
CA GLU A 150 -6.92 -9.37 -11.42
C GLU A 150 -6.05 -10.28 -10.53
N ALA A 151 -5.70 -9.82 -9.32
CA ALA A 151 -4.90 -10.56 -8.35
C ALA A 151 -5.54 -11.88 -7.88
N VAL A 152 -6.87 -11.90 -7.79
CA VAL A 152 -7.61 -13.11 -7.45
C VAL A 152 -7.56 -14.15 -8.58
N ALA A 153 -7.45 -13.70 -9.83
CA ALA A 153 -7.43 -14.57 -11.00
C ALA A 153 -6.03 -15.07 -11.39
N ALA A 154 -5.00 -14.25 -11.18
CA ALA A 154 -3.63 -14.54 -11.58
C ALA A 154 -2.62 -13.75 -10.73
N PRO A 155 -1.32 -14.15 -10.74
CA PRO A 155 -0.27 -13.32 -10.15
C PRO A 155 -0.28 -11.91 -10.74
N LEU A 156 -0.17 -10.92 -9.85
CA LEU A 156 -0.17 -9.51 -10.23
C LEU A 156 1.08 -9.14 -11.03
N ASP A 157 0.86 -8.49 -12.17
CA ASP A 157 1.89 -7.78 -12.92
C ASP A 157 1.54 -6.28 -12.98
N ILE A 158 1.85 -5.58 -11.89
CA ILE A 158 1.61 -4.13 -11.78
C ILE A 158 2.95 -3.42 -11.92
N SER A 159 3.05 -2.54 -12.93
CA SER A 159 4.24 -1.74 -13.20
C SER A 159 3.93 -0.25 -13.07
N ALA A 160 4.98 0.57 -12.99
CA ALA A 160 4.83 2.03 -13.02
C ALA A 160 4.14 2.51 -14.32
N GLU A 161 4.37 1.82 -15.44
CA GLU A 161 3.78 2.14 -16.73
C GLU A 161 2.27 1.86 -16.75
N THR A 162 1.84 0.67 -16.30
CA THR A 162 0.42 0.32 -16.26
C THR A 162 -0.34 1.23 -15.28
N MET A 163 0.26 1.55 -14.13
CA MET A 163 -0.29 2.52 -13.18
C MET A 163 -0.47 3.91 -13.82
N ALA A 164 0.52 4.38 -14.59
CA ALA A 164 0.45 5.69 -15.23
C ALA A 164 -0.70 5.81 -16.23
N GLN A 165 -1.05 4.72 -16.92
CA GLN A 165 -2.18 4.68 -17.87
C GLN A 165 -3.54 4.73 -17.18
N LEU A 166 -3.63 4.21 -15.95
CA LEU A 166 -4.87 4.16 -15.17
C LEU A 166 -5.11 5.43 -14.35
N CYS A 167 -4.05 6.19 -14.07
CA CYS A 167 -4.16 7.44 -13.34
C CYS A 167 -5.08 8.43 -14.09
N PRO A 168 -6.11 8.98 -13.42
CA PRO A 168 -6.97 9.95 -14.07
C PRO A 168 -6.12 11.13 -14.51
N ASN A 169 -6.31 11.59 -15.76
CA ASN A 169 -5.67 12.80 -16.27
C ASN A 169 -5.93 13.93 -15.27
N GLN A 170 -4.89 14.32 -14.52
CA GLN A 170 -4.92 15.46 -13.62
C GLN A 170 -4.86 16.72 -14.51
N ALA A 171 -5.92 16.97 -15.27
CA ALA A 171 -6.15 18.27 -15.87
C ALA A 171 -6.55 19.20 -14.72
N SER A 172 -5.54 19.83 -14.12
CA SER A 172 -5.70 21.00 -13.26
C SER A 172 -6.25 22.18 -14.05
#